data_AF-A0A1F3XVP3-F1
#
_entry.id   AF-A0A1F3XVP3-F1
#
_cell.length_a   1.000
_cell.length_b   1.000
_cell.length_c   1.000
_cell.angle_alpha   90.00
_cell.angle_beta   90.00
_cell.angle_gamma   90.00
#
_symmetry.space_group_name_H-M   'P 1'
#
loop_
_entity.id
_entity.type
_entity.pdbx_description
1 polymer ?
#
loop_
_entity_poly.entity_id
_entity_poly.type
_entity_poly.pdbx_seq_one_letter_code
_entity_poly.pdbx_strand_id
1 'polypeptide(L)'
;MSKRLIKTRIDRAAKKIPSRDLTNYLSPDTFKRTTFEFAPKDKSITLRISSELLQAVQDVAKMRRTNYQKLIREAIEQYLKKAA
;
A
#
# COMPACT_ATOMS: atom_id res chain seq x y z
N MET A 1 9.40 -6.09 -22.69
CA MET A 1 10.18 -6.49 -21.50
C MET A 1 10.63 -5.23 -20.76
N SER A 2 10.06 -4.94 -19.60
CA SER A 2 10.43 -3.76 -18.80
C SER A 2 11.79 -3.94 -18.14
N LYS A 3 12.66 -2.94 -18.23
CA LYS A 3 14.00 -2.96 -17.60
C LYS A 3 13.88 -2.57 -16.12
N ARG A 4 14.72 -3.16 -15.27
CA ARG A 4 14.77 -2.79 -13.83
C ARG A 4 15.14 -1.31 -13.67
N LEU A 5 14.58 -0.66 -12.64
CA LEU A 5 14.87 0.72 -12.30
C LEU A 5 16.37 0.99 -12.18
N ILE A 6 16.80 2.16 -12.67
CA ILE A 6 18.20 2.62 -12.63
C ILE A 6 18.59 2.87 -11.17
N LYS A 7 19.57 2.11 -10.65
CA LYS A 7 20.12 2.32 -9.31
C LYS A 7 21.32 3.25 -9.38
N THR A 8 21.25 4.38 -8.69
CA THR A 8 22.40 5.29 -8.50
C THR A 8 22.69 5.46 -7.02
N ARG A 9 23.97 5.38 -6.63
CA ARG A 9 24.42 5.60 -5.25
C ARG A 9 24.72 7.07 -4.92
N ILE A 10 24.76 7.94 -5.93
CA ILE A 10 25.24 9.33 -5.81
C ILE A 10 24.20 10.27 -6.41
N ASP A 11 23.81 11.31 -5.67
CA ASP A 11 22.77 12.26 -6.08
C ASP A 11 23.11 13.01 -7.39
N ARG A 12 24.38 13.35 -7.62
CA ARG A 12 24.82 13.95 -8.89
C ARG A 12 24.55 13.04 -10.09
N ALA A 13 24.67 11.72 -9.91
CA ALA A 13 24.35 10.78 -10.97
C ALA A 13 22.83 10.66 -11.18
N ALA A 14 22.04 10.80 -10.11
CA ALA A 14 20.58 10.79 -10.18
C ALA A 14 20.02 11.97 -10.99
N LYS A 15 20.64 13.16 -10.90
CA LYS A 15 20.24 14.34 -11.70
C LYS A 15 20.24 14.13 -13.22
N LYS A 16 21.02 13.16 -13.73
CA LYS A 16 21.11 12.84 -15.17
C LYS A 16 20.09 11.79 -15.64
N ILE A 17 19.31 11.23 -14.72
CA ILE A 17 18.29 10.21 -15.04
C ILE A 17 17.09 10.81 -15.78
N PRO A 18 16.51 11.96 -15.38
CA PRO A 18 15.35 12.53 -16.06
C PRO A 18 15.62 12.95 -17.50
N SER A 19 16.88 13.26 -17.83
CA SER A 19 17.31 13.63 -19.19
C SER A 19 17.50 12.44 -20.14
N ARG A 20 17.31 11.20 -19.68
CA ARG A 20 17.39 9.99 -20.50
C ARG A 20 15.99 9.54 -20.90
N ASP A 21 15.89 8.81 -22.01
CA ASP A 21 14.65 8.11 -22.36
C ASP A 21 14.33 7.01 -21.34
N LEU A 22 13.16 7.12 -20.69
CA LEU A 22 12.69 6.23 -19.65
C LEU A 22 11.59 5.25 -20.12
N THR A 23 11.24 5.25 -21.42
CA THR A 23 10.11 4.46 -21.96
C THR A 23 10.21 2.97 -21.61
N ASN A 24 11.43 2.42 -21.66
CA ASN A 24 11.69 1.00 -21.34
C ASN A 24 11.66 0.67 -19.83
N TYR A 25 11.53 1.67 -18.96
CA TYR A 25 11.45 1.53 -17.50
C TYR A 25 10.06 1.83 -16.94
N LEU A 26 9.20 2.51 -17.72
CA LEU A 26 7.86 2.93 -17.32
C LEU A 26 6.80 2.06 -18.00
N SER A 27 6.79 0.75 -17.73
CA SER A 27 5.73 -0.14 -18.23
C SER A 27 4.60 -0.31 -17.20
N PRO A 28 3.32 -0.14 -17.59
CA PRO A 28 2.15 -0.36 -16.72
C PRO A 28 2.21 -1.67 -15.94
N ASP A 29 2.69 -2.74 -16.57
CA ASP A 29 2.82 -4.08 -15.98
C ASP A 29 3.78 -4.15 -14.80
N THR A 30 4.72 -3.21 -14.68
CA THR A 30 5.71 -3.16 -13.59
C THR A 30 5.24 -2.31 -12.41
N PHE A 31 4.19 -1.50 -12.57
CA PHE A 31 3.71 -0.63 -11.50
C PHE A 31 2.89 -1.45 -10.50
N LYS A 32 3.25 -1.33 -9.22
CA LYS A 32 2.39 -1.79 -8.13
C LYS A 32 1.47 -0.64 -7.74
N ARG A 33 0.17 -0.92 -7.63
CA ARG A 33 -0.79 0.05 -7.11
C ARG A 33 -0.43 0.37 -5.66
N THR A 34 0.09 1.56 -5.43
CA THR A 34 0.32 2.12 -4.10
C THR A 34 -0.79 3.12 -3.81
N THR A 35 -1.56 2.88 -2.76
CA THR A 35 -2.51 3.87 -2.22
C THR A 35 -1.78 4.70 -1.19
N PHE A 36 -1.67 6.01 -1.43
CA PHE A 36 -0.76 6.84 -0.64
C PHE A 36 -1.24 7.08 0.78
N GLU A 37 -2.54 7.29 1.06
CA GLU A 37 -3.03 7.40 2.44
C GLU A 37 -4.48 6.92 2.55
N PHE A 38 -4.84 6.38 3.73
CA PHE A 38 -6.23 6.11 4.09
C PHE A 38 -6.97 7.45 4.31
N ALA A 39 -8.29 7.45 4.17
CA ALA A 39 -9.07 8.64 4.52
C ALA A 39 -8.78 9.07 5.98
N PRO A 40 -8.82 10.38 6.30
CA PRO A 40 -8.58 10.86 7.65
C PRO A 40 -9.56 10.22 8.64
N LYS A 41 -9.09 10.00 9.88
CA LYS A 41 -9.89 9.37 10.94
C LYS A 41 -10.76 10.43 11.63
N ASP A 42 -11.92 10.72 11.07
CA ASP A 42 -12.87 11.72 11.59
C ASP A 42 -13.97 11.11 12.49
N LYS A 43 -14.25 9.81 12.36
CA LYS A 43 -15.31 9.11 13.10
C LYS A 43 -14.86 7.78 13.70
N SER A 44 -15.53 7.38 14.77
CA SER A 44 -15.36 6.07 15.43
C SER A 44 -16.66 5.26 15.39
N ILE A 45 -16.52 3.94 15.40
CA ILE A 45 -17.64 3.00 15.52
C ILE A 45 -17.37 2.06 16.68
N THR A 46 -18.42 1.72 17.42
CA THR A 46 -18.39 0.67 18.45
C THR A 46 -19.09 -0.57 17.88
N LEU A 47 -18.38 -1.68 17.77
CA LEU A 47 -18.89 -2.92 17.16
C LEU A 47 -18.66 -4.10 18.11
N ARG A 48 -19.68 -4.94 18.30
CA ARG A 48 -19.54 -6.23 18.98
C ARG A 48 -19.14 -7.28 17.95
N ILE A 49 -18.09 -8.04 18.25
CA ILE A 49 -17.56 -9.12 17.42
C ILE A 49 -17.23 -10.33 18.30
N SER A 50 -17.13 -11.52 17.70
CA SER A 50 -16.66 -12.70 18.41
C SER A 50 -15.19 -12.56 18.81
N SER A 51 -14.80 -13.23 19.89
CA SER A 51 -13.41 -13.32 20.33
C SER A 51 -12.50 -13.91 19.25
N GLU A 52 -12.98 -14.96 18.57
CA GLU A 52 -12.27 -15.63 17.47
C GLU A 52 -11.96 -14.68 16.32
N LEU A 53 -12.92 -13.82 15.95
CA LEU A 53 -12.72 -12.85 14.88
C LEU A 53 -11.69 -11.80 15.28
N LEU A 54 -11.77 -11.27 16.51
CA LEU A 54 -10.79 -10.30 17.00
C LEU A 54 -9.38 -10.90 17.00
N GLN A 55 -9.25 -12.14 17.45
CA GLN A 55 -7.97 -12.85 17.50
C GLN A 55 -7.37 -13.03 16.09
N ALA A 56 -8.17 -13.51 15.13
CA ALA A 56 -7.74 -13.67 13.75
C ALA A 56 -7.26 -12.34 13.12
N VAL A 57 -7.99 -11.24 13.38
CA VAL A 57 -7.59 -9.91 12.92
C VAL A 57 -6.25 -9.48 13.53
N GLN A 58 -6.04 -9.71 14.82
CA GLN A 58 -4.79 -9.37 15.50
C GLN A 58 -3.61 -10.17 14.96
N ASP A 59 -3.78 -11.46 14.68
CA ASP A 59 -2.69 -12.31 14.19
C ASP A 59 -2.27 -11.93 12.77
N VAL A 60 -3.22 -11.60 11.89
CA VAL A 60 -2.91 -11.05 10.56
C VAL A 60 -2.22 -9.69 10.68
N ALA A 61 -2.63 -8.84 11.62
CA ALA A 61 -2.02 -7.54 11.84
C ALA A 61 -0.56 -7.65 12.31
N LYS A 62 -0.28 -8.59 13.23
CA LYS A 62 1.09 -8.92 13.67
C LYS A 62 1.96 -9.39 12.52
N MET A 63 1.44 -10.30 11.68
CA MET A 63 2.16 -10.79 10.49
C MET A 63 2.51 -9.66 9.52
N ARG A 64 1.61 -8.69 9.34
CA ARG A 64 1.82 -7.50 8.50
C ARG A 64 2.58 -6.36 9.20
N ARG A 65 3.00 -6.55 10.46
CA ARG A 65 3.64 -5.52 11.31
C ARG A 65 2.85 -4.19 11.31
N THR A 66 1.53 -4.30 11.41
CA THR A 66 0.60 -3.15 11.38
C THR A 66 -0.33 -3.17 12.58
N ASN A 67 -0.94 -2.03 12.91
CA ASN A 67 -1.96 -1.98 13.96
C ASN A 67 -3.26 -2.68 13.48
N TYR A 68 -3.86 -3.52 14.32
CA TYR A 68 -5.09 -4.26 13.98
C TYR A 68 -6.26 -3.33 13.59
N GLN A 69 -6.38 -2.14 14.20
CA GLN A 69 -7.37 -1.14 13.81
C GLN A 69 -7.11 -0.57 12.41
N LYS A 70 -5.83 -0.47 12.00
CA LYS A 70 -5.46 -0.07 10.64
C LYS A 70 -5.84 -1.16 9.64
N LEU A 71 -5.65 -2.42 10.00
CA LEU A 71 -6.09 -3.56 9.18
C LEU A 71 -7.62 -3.59 9.01
N ILE A 72 -8.38 -3.38 10.09
CA ILE A 72 -9.86 -3.31 10.02
C ILE A 72 -10.31 -2.21 9.07
N ARG A 73 -9.75 -1.00 9.19
CA ARG A 73 -10.07 0.13 8.30
C ARG A 73 -9.75 -0.20 6.85
N GLU A 74 -8.58 -0.78 6.59
CA GLU A 74 -8.16 -1.20 5.26
C GLU A 74 -9.12 -2.22 4.66
N ALA A 75 -9.55 -3.21 5.44
CA ALA A 75 -10.49 -4.22 5.00
C ALA A 75 -11.85 -3.61 4.62
N ILE A 76 -12.38 -2.68 5.44
CA ILE A 76 -13.64 -1.98 5.15
C ILE A 76 -13.52 -1.14 3.88
N GLU A 77 -12.46 -0.35 3.73
CA GLU A 77 -12.25 0.46 2.52
C GLU A 77 -12.10 -0.40 1.25
N GLN A 78 -11.36 -1.51 1.34
CA GLN A 78 -11.19 -2.43 0.21
C GLN A 78 -12.49 -3.13 -0.15
N TYR A 79 -13.30 -3.49 0.84
CA TYR A 79 -14.62 -4.08 0.62
C TYR A 79 -15.54 -3.10 -0.12
N LEU A 80 -15.62 -1.85 0.34
CA LEU A 80 -16.44 -0.81 -0.29
C LEU A 80 -15.96 -0.46 -1.71
N LYS A 81 -14.64 -0.38 -1.93
CA LYS A 81 -14.06 -0.15 -3.28
C LYS A 81 -14.33 -1.28 -4.28
N LYS A 82 -14.60 -2.50 -3.79
CA LYS A 82 -14.97 -3.65 -4.65
C LYS A 82 -16.47 -3.75 -4.87
N ALA A 83 -17.26 -3.25 -3.93
CA ALA A 83 -18.73 -3.31 -3.98
C ALA A 83 -19.34 -2.15 -4.80
N ALA A 84 -18.63 -1.03 -4.92
CA ALA A 84 -18.94 0.08 -5.81
C ALA A 84 -18.44 -0.17 -7.23
#